data_AF-A0A951AD96-F1
#
_entry.id   AF-A0A951AD96-F1
#
_cell.length_a   1.000
_cell.length_b   1.000
_cell.length_c   1.000
_cell.angle_alpha   90.00
_cell.angle_beta   90.00
_cell.angle_gamma   90.00
#
_symmetry.space_group_name_H-M   'P 1'
#
loop_
_entity.id
_entity.type
_entity.pdbx_description
1 polymer ?
#
loop_
_entity_poly.entity_id
_entity_poly.type
_entity_poly.pdbx_seq_one_letter_code
_entity_poly.pdbx_strand_id
1 'polypeptide(L)'
;LTVFSVGEAFYSPRVYEYAASIAPPGQEASYGALAYIPFLVGKLLIGTSGWLLAAFCPEHGECRPAMLWLIFALAASVAPMGLLVFRRYIQVPEAGRPA
;
A
#
# COMPACT_ATOMS: atom_id res chain seq x y z
N LEU A 1 -15.55 2.12 5.35
CA LEU A 1 -15.29 3.23 4.42
C LEU A 1 -14.58 4.40 5.11
N THR A 2 -15.08 4.93 6.22
CA THR A 2 -14.46 6.06 6.94
C THR A 2 -12.98 5.86 7.25
N VAL A 3 -12.59 4.71 7.81
CA VAL A 3 -11.18 4.40 8.14
C VAL A 3 -10.30 4.38 6.89
N PHE A 4 -10.79 3.78 5.81
CA PHE A 4 -10.08 3.73 4.53
C PHE A 4 -9.90 5.13 3.94
N SER A 5 -10.96 5.94 3.91
CA SER A 5 -10.89 7.32 3.41
C SER A 5 -9.91 8.18 4.20
N VAL A 6 -9.89 8.06 5.52
CA VAL A 6 -8.91 8.76 6.37
C VAL A 6 -7.49 8.28 6.07
N GLY A 7 -7.27 6.97 5.95
CA GLY A 7 -5.96 6.41 5.61
C GLY A 7 -5.44 6.92 4.25
N GLU A 8 -6.27 6.87 3.21
CA GLU A 8 -5.92 7.35 1.87
C GLU A 8 -5.64 8.85 1.82
N ALA A 9 -6.35 9.65 2.63
CA ALA A 9 -6.13 11.08 2.73
C ALA A 9 -4.74 11.43 3.29
N PHE A 10 -4.18 10.60 4.18
CA PHE A 10 -2.80 10.76 4.65
C PHE A 10 -1.77 10.15 3.70
N TYR A 11 -2.09 9.02 3.08
CA TYR A 11 -1.17 8.28 2.21
C TYR A 11 -0.91 9.00 0.88
N SER A 12 -1.98 9.44 0.21
CA SER A 12 -1.92 10.05 -1.13
C SER A 12 -0.92 11.21 -1.22
N PRO A 13 -1.02 12.30 -0.44
CA PRO A 13 -0.10 13.43 -0.57
C PRO A 13 1.34 13.04 -0.27
N ARG A 14 1.57 12.21 0.76
CA ARG A 14 2.92 11.83 1.20
C ARG A 14 3.68 11.00 0.19
N VAL A 15 3.01 10.12 -0.54
CA VAL A 15 3.66 9.26 -1.53
C VAL A 15 4.13 10.08 -2.73
N TYR A 16 3.32 11.02 -3.20
CA TYR A 16 3.71 11.92 -4.29
C TYR A 16 4.79 12.91 -3.85
N GLU A 17 4.68 13.49 -2.65
CA GLU A 17 5.71 14.36 -2.09
C GLU A 17 7.05 13.64 -1.92
N TYR A 18 7.03 12.41 -1.40
CA TYR A 18 8.24 11.61 -1.26
C TYR A 18 8.86 11.31 -2.63
N ALA A 19 8.07 10.88 -3.61
CA ALA A 19 8.55 10.62 -4.97
C ALA A 19 9.16 11.86 -5.64
N ALA A 20 8.57 13.05 -5.44
CA ALA A 20 9.10 14.31 -5.95
C ALA A 20 10.41 14.71 -5.23
N SER A 21 10.49 14.50 -3.90
CA SER A 21 11.66 14.87 -3.10
C SER A 21 12.94 14.08 -3.41
N ILE A 22 12.78 12.84 -3.88
CA ILE A 22 13.91 11.96 -4.23
C ILE A 22 14.29 12.05 -5.72
N ALA A 23 13.53 12.77 -6.54
CA ALA A 23 13.72 12.81 -7.98
C ALA A 23 14.95 13.66 -8.38
N PRO A 24 15.91 13.11 -9.14
CA PRO A 24 16.98 13.89 -9.75
C PRO A 24 16.43 14.88 -10.80
N PRO A 25 17.10 16.03 -11.02
CA PRO A 25 16.68 17.00 -12.03
C PRO A 25 16.56 16.34 -13.41
N GLY A 26 15.39 16.47 -14.04
CA GLY A 26 15.07 15.85 -15.33
C GLY A 26 14.54 14.41 -15.29
N GLN A 27 14.41 13.79 -14.10
CA GLN A 27 13.83 12.44 -13.94
C GLN A 27 12.52 12.41 -13.12
N GLU A 28 11.90 13.56 -12.92
CA GLU A 28 10.66 13.72 -12.14
C GLU A 28 9.53 12.81 -12.65
N ALA A 29 9.40 12.63 -13.96
CA ALA A 29 8.39 11.76 -14.56
C ALA A 29 8.58 10.28 -14.18
N SER A 30 9.83 9.79 -14.20
CA SER A 30 10.15 8.39 -13.85
C SER A 30 9.92 8.13 -12.37
N TYR A 31 10.31 9.07 -11.50
CA TYR A 31 10.09 8.96 -10.06
C TYR A 31 8.61 9.12 -9.68
N GLY A 32 7.86 9.98 -10.38
CA GLY A 32 6.41 10.03 -10.30
C GLY A 32 5.74 8.70 -10.68
N ALA A 33 6.30 7.96 -11.65
CA ALA A 33 5.81 6.62 -11.99
C ALA A 33 6.09 5.60 -10.87
N LEU A 34 7.21 5.72 -10.14
CA LEU A 34 7.53 4.85 -8.99
C LEU A 34 6.50 4.98 -7.87
N ALA A 35 5.85 6.15 -7.72
CA ALA A 35 4.78 6.39 -6.76
C ALA A 35 3.57 5.44 -6.94
N TYR A 36 3.37 4.89 -8.16
CA TYR A 36 2.28 3.97 -8.47
C TYR A 36 2.61 2.49 -8.22
N ILE A 37 3.88 2.12 -7.97
CA ILE A 37 4.28 0.73 -7.72
C ILE A 37 3.49 0.09 -6.58
N PRO A 38 3.28 0.74 -5.42
CA PRO A 38 2.49 0.14 -4.34
C PRO A 38 1.06 -0.18 -4.76
N PHE A 39 0.43 0.70 -5.56
CA PHE A 39 -0.90 0.46 -6.11
C PHE A 39 -0.91 -0.71 -7.10
N LEU A 40 0.11 -0.84 -7.94
CA LEU A 40 0.22 -1.96 -8.87
C LEU A 40 0.35 -3.28 -8.11
N VAL A 41 1.24 -3.35 -7.13
CA VAL A 41 1.44 -4.54 -6.29
C VAL A 41 0.14 -4.90 -5.56
N GLY A 42 -0.53 -3.91 -4.95
CA GLY A 42 -1.82 -4.11 -4.29
C GLY A 42 -2.88 -4.69 -5.23
N LYS A 43 -3.00 -4.15 -6.45
CA LYS A 43 -3.95 -4.64 -7.46
C LYS A 43 -3.64 -6.08 -7.91
N LEU A 44 -2.36 -6.42 -8.08
CA LEU A 44 -1.95 -7.78 -8.44
C LEU A 44 -2.30 -8.79 -7.33
N LEU A 45 -2.04 -8.44 -6.07
CA LEU A 45 -2.35 -9.29 -4.91
C LEU A 45 -3.85 -9.47 -4.70
N ILE A 46 -4.65 -8.42 -4.92
CA ILE A 46 -6.12 -8.51 -4.84
C ILE A 46 -6.67 -9.31 -6.02
N GLY A 47 -6.11 -9.17 -7.22
CA GLY A 47 -6.54 -9.93 -8.39
C GLY A 47 -6.39 -11.45 -8.21
N THR A 48 -5.40 -11.89 -7.44
CA THR A 48 -5.18 -13.33 -7.15
C THR A 48 -6.02 -13.85 -5.98
N SER A 49 -6.73 -12.99 -5.25
CA SER A 49 -7.52 -13.41 -4.07
C SER A 49 -8.79 -14.19 -4.41
N GLY A 50 -9.13 -14.35 -5.68
CA GLY A 50 -10.25 -15.20 -6.13
C GLY A 50 -10.12 -16.66 -5.68
N TRP A 51 -8.88 -17.16 -5.58
CA TRP A 51 -8.63 -18.50 -5.01
C TRP A 51 -8.96 -18.56 -3.51
N LEU A 52 -8.70 -17.48 -2.77
CA LEU A 52 -9.02 -17.38 -1.35
C LEU A 52 -10.55 -17.39 -1.13
N LEU A 53 -11.29 -16.70 -2.00
CA LEU A 53 -12.76 -16.73 -2.00
C LEU A 53 -13.29 -18.15 -2.27
N ALA A 54 -12.77 -18.82 -3.29
CA ALA A 54 -13.18 -20.19 -3.62
C ALA A 54 -12.87 -21.20 -2.49
N ALA A 55 -11.78 -20.98 -1.74
CA ALA A 55 -11.38 -21.86 -0.63
C ALA A 55 -12.21 -21.64 0.66
N PHE A 56 -12.60 -20.40 0.97
CA PHE A 56 -13.31 -20.07 2.22
C PHE A 56 -14.82 -19.86 2.06
N CYS A 57 -15.31 -19.70 0.83
CA CYS A 57 -16.71 -19.53 0.49
C CYS A 57 -17.05 -20.31 -0.80
N PRO A 58 -17.03 -21.65 -0.77
CA PRO A 58 -17.39 -22.47 -1.93
C PRO A 58 -18.89 -22.32 -2.28
N GLU A 59 -19.24 -22.51 -3.56
CA GLU A 59 -20.65 -22.46 -4.03
C GLU A 59 -21.57 -23.44 -3.30
N HIS A 60 -21.01 -24.55 -2.81
CA HIS A 60 -21.72 -25.56 -2.04
C HIS A 60 -20.97 -25.81 -0.73
N GLY A 61 -21.42 -25.19 0.37
CA GLY A 61 -20.84 -25.41 1.71
C GLY A 61 -21.05 -24.25 2.69
N GLU A 62 -20.51 -24.39 3.90
CA GLU A 62 -20.51 -23.33 4.91
C GLU A 62 -19.46 -22.27 4.58
N CYS A 63 -19.92 -21.10 4.17
CA CYS A 63 -19.05 -19.94 3.96
C CYS A 63 -18.53 -19.43 5.31
N ARG A 64 -17.22 -19.19 5.41
CA ARG A 64 -16.55 -18.66 6.62
C ARG A 64 -16.03 -17.23 6.38
N PRO A 65 -16.91 -16.23 6.22
CA PRO A 65 -16.52 -14.87 5.85
C PRO A 65 -15.65 -14.20 6.91
N ALA A 66 -15.87 -14.51 8.19
CA ALA A 66 -15.07 -13.94 9.29
C ALA A 66 -13.58 -14.31 9.16
N MET A 67 -13.26 -15.55 8.79
CA MET A 67 -11.87 -15.98 8.63
C MET A 67 -11.23 -15.36 7.39
N LEU A 68 -11.99 -15.24 6.30
CA LEU A 68 -11.56 -14.55 5.08
C LEU A 68 -11.19 -13.09 5.35
N TRP A 69 -12.09 -12.34 6.01
CA TRP A 69 -11.86 -10.94 6.35
C TRP A 69 -10.72 -10.76 7.36
N LEU A 70 -10.52 -11.72 8.26
CA LEU A 70 -9.39 -11.72 9.19
C LEU A 70 -8.05 -11.88 8.45
N ILE A 71 -7.98 -12.75 7.43
CA ILE A 71 -6.78 -12.89 6.59
C ILE A 71 -6.48 -11.59 5.84
N PHE A 72 -7.49 -10.95 5.25
CA PHE A 72 -7.32 -9.66 4.59
C PHE A 72 -6.90 -8.56 5.56
N ALA A 73 -7.47 -8.51 6.77
CA ALA A 73 -7.09 -7.54 7.79
C ALA A 73 -5.64 -7.73 8.26
N LEU A 74 -5.20 -8.97 8.47
CA LEU A 74 -3.81 -9.30 8.79
C LEU A 74 -2.86 -8.90 7.65
N ALA A 75 -3.18 -9.27 6.42
CA ALA A 75 -2.39 -8.91 5.24
C ALA A 75 -2.29 -7.38 5.07
N ALA A 76 -3.41 -6.67 5.21
CA ALA A 76 -3.47 -5.21 5.13
C ALA A 76 -2.69 -4.53 6.26
N SER A 77 -2.62 -5.16 7.44
CA SER A 77 -1.84 -4.65 8.58
C SER A 77 -0.33 -4.76 8.37
N VAL A 78 0.16 -5.62 7.46
CA VAL A 78 1.59 -5.73 7.15
C VAL A 78 2.15 -4.43 6.59
N ALA A 79 1.39 -3.70 5.77
CA ALA A 79 1.82 -2.43 5.19
C ALA A 79 2.11 -1.33 6.24
N PRO A 80 1.16 -0.97 7.14
CA PRO A 80 1.43 0.01 8.19
C PRO A 80 2.45 -0.51 9.22
N MET A 81 2.47 -1.81 9.54
CA MET A 81 3.50 -2.38 10.41
C MET A 81 4.90 -2.26 9.79
N GLY A 82 5.03 -2.58 8.50
CA GLY A 82 6.25 -2.40 7.74
C GLY A 82 6.68 -0.94 7.72
N LEU A 83 5.75 -0.01 7.47
CA LEU A 83 6.05 1.42 7.53
C LEU A 83 6.57 1.82 8.91
N LEU A 84 5.92 1.38 10.00
CA LEU A 84 6.34 1.68 11.38
C LEU A 84 7.72 1.12 11.72
N VAL A 85 8.01 -0.12 11.32
CA VAL A 85 9.31 -0.78 11.55
C VAL A 85 10.42 -0.13 10.73
N PHE A 86 10.15 0.18 9.45
CA PHE A 86 11.11 0.79 8.53
C PHE A 86 11.14 2.33 8.58
N ARG A 87 10.36 2.97 9.46
CA ARG A 87 10.38 4.43 9.66
C ARG A 87 11.79 4.98 9.86
N ARG A 88 12.66 4.25 10.56
CA ARG A 88 14.05 4.64 10.80
C ARG A 88 14.93 4.57 9.55
N TYR A 89 14.57 3.75 8.56
CA TYR A 89 15.33 3.56 7.31
C TYR A 89 14.79 4.41 6.15
N ILE A 90 13.49 4.74 6.16
CA ILE A 90 12.83 5.55 5.12
C ILE A 90 12.97 7.06 5.38
N GLN A 91 13.33 7.46 6.60
CA GLN A 91 13.78 8.83 6.90
C GLN A 91 15.16 9.06 6.28
N VAL A 92 15.22 9.12 4.95
CA VAL A 92 16.34 9.71 4.24
C VAL A 92 16.30 11.21 4.59
N PRO A 93 17.39 11.79 5.12
CA PRO A 93 17.49 13.24 5.31
C PRO A 93 17.19 13.91 3.97
N GLU A 94 16.34 14.93 3.95
CA GLU A 94 16.03 15.70 2.75
C GLU A 94 17.32 16.17 2.07
N ALA A 95 17.77 15.41 1.07
CA ALA A 95 18.95 15.76 0.29
C ALA A 95 18.51 16.81 -0.75
N GLY A 96 18.55 18.09 -0.37
CA GLY A 96 18.68 19.18 -1.35
C GLY A 96 17.66 20.32 -1.32
N ARG A 97 17.14 20.74 -0.16
CA ARG A 97 16.48 22.05 -0.06
C ARG A 97 17.48 23.09 0.47
N PRO A 98 18.04 24.01 -0.35
CA PRO A 98 18.71 25.17 0.20
C PRO A 98 17.68 25.99 0.98
N ALA A 99 18.08 26.41 2.19
CA ALA A 99 17.33 27.32 3.05
C ALA A 99 17.08 28.67 2.36
#